data_AF-A0A8S2U1F4-F1
#
_entry.id   AF-A0A8S2U1F4-F1
#
_cell.length_a   1.000
_cell.length_b   1.000
_cell.length_c   1.000
_cell.angle_alpha   90.00
_cell.angle_beta   90.00
_cell.angle_gamma   90.00
#
_symmetry.space_group_name_H-M   'P 1'
#
loop_
_entity.id
_entity.type
_entity.pdbx_description
1 polymer ?
#
loop_
_entity_poly.entity_id
_entity_poly.type
_entity_poly.pdbx_seq_one_letter_code
_entity_poly.pdbx_strand_id
1 'polypeptide(L)'
;MLNPGQREAIQMLAIACKLMDDIYIRQMWSKNEEIMKKLEENKEKSEQDNLLYQLSRMYRCPWDPLENNEPLIPYVPSSPHGANFYPEDMTKEEFKQSISTLSKEDKLKAEGVRYLIRRNTNTKQLQLIPYSEAYQDLLSPIANLLEKAAETIGDESLKKFLMLRA
;
A
#
# COMPACT_ATOMS: atom_id res chain seq x y z
N MET A 1 -17.25 27.72 -8.74
CA MET A 1 -17.37 26.66 -9.77
C MET A 1 -15.98 26.30 -10.28
N LEU A 2 -15.75 25.03 -10.64
CA LEU A 2 -14.46 24.56 -11.17
C LEU A 2 -14.30 24.95 -12.66
N ASN A 3 -13.16 25.53 -13.01
CA ASN A 3 -12.78 25.82 -14.39
C ASN A 3 -12.38 24.53 -15.16
N PRO A 4 -12.25 24.56 -16.50
CA PRO A 4 -11.90 23.36 -17.28
C PRO A 4 -10.61 22.68 -16.84
N GLY A 5 -9.53 23.42 -16.59
CA GLY A 5 -8.24 22.86 -16.16
C GLY A 5 -8.29 22.21 -14.77
N GLN A 6 -9.09 22.77 -13.85
CA GLN A 6 -9.35 22.16 -12.54
C GLN A 6 -10.14 20.87 -12.65
N ARG A 7 -11.10 20.76 -13.59
CA ARG A 7 -11.84 19.52 -13.83
C ARG A 7 -10.93 18.43 -14.38
N GLU A 8 -10.05 18.79 -15.31
CA GLU A 8 -9.05 17.87 -15.86
C GLU A 8 -8.07 17.39 -14.77
N ALA A 9 -7.55 18.30 -13.94
CA ALA A 9 -6.72 17.94 -12.80
C ALA A 9 -7.43 16.95 -11.87
N ILE A 10 -8.71 17.20 -11.52
CA ILE A 10 -9.47 16.29 -10.65
C ILE A 10 -9.60 14.90 -11.26
N GLN A 11 -9.77 14.77 -12.57
CA GLN A 11 -9.82 13.45 -13.22
C GLN A 11 -8.48 12.71 -13.08
N MET A 12 -7.35 13.40 -13.31
CA MET A 12 -6.01 12.82 -13.14
C MET A 12 -5.75 12.44 -11.68
N LEU A 13 -6.09 13.32 -10.74
CA LEU A 13 -5.95 13.06 -9.30
C LEU A 13 -6.83 11.89 -8.84
N ALA A 14 -8.04 11.76 -9.37
CA ALA A 14 -8.90 10.62 -9.06
C ALA A 14 -8.30 9.29 -9.54
N ILE A 15 -7.61 9.28 -10.68
CA ILE A 15 -6.88 8.09 -11.16
C ILE A 15 -5.67 7.81 -10.24
N ALA A 16 -4.92 8.83 -9.85
CA ALA A 16 -3.82 8.68 -8.90
C ALA A 16 -4.29 8.11 -7.55
N CYS A 17 -5.42 8.57 -7.03
CA CYS A 17 -6.02 8.03 -5.80
C CYS A 17 -6.40 6.54 -5.93
N LYS A 18 -6.86 6.09 -7.10
CA LYS A 18 -7.14 4.66 -7.32
C LYS A 18 -5.87 3.81 -7.27
N LEU A 19 -4.76 4.29 -7.82
CA LEU A 19 -3.47 3.60 -7.73
C LEU A 19 -2.93 3.56 -6.28
N MET A 20 -3.27 4.56 -5.47
CA MET A 20 -2.95 4.54 -4.03
C MET A 20 -3.72 3.45 -3.27
N ASP A 21 -4.93 3.07 -3.72
CA ASP A 21 -5.64 1.91 -3.14
C ASP A 21 -4.83 0.63 -3.32
N ASP A 22 -4.16 0.44 -4.46
CA ASP A 22 -3.32 -0.73 -4.72
C ASP A 22 -2.08 -0.78 -3.82
N ILE A 23 -1.47 0.38 -3.53
CA ILE A 23 -0.40 0.49 -2.53
C ILE A 23 -0.91 0.04 -1.16
N TYR A 24 -2.09 0.51 -0.75
CA TYR A 24 -2.68 0.13 0.53
C TYR A 24 -2.99 -1.37 0.59
N ILE A 25 -3.55 -1.95 -0.47
CA ILE A 25 -3.79 -3.40 -0.58
C ILE A 25 -2.50 -4.18 -0.36
N ARG A 26 -1.39 -3.76 -0.99
CA ARG A 26 -0.07 -4.39 -0.79
C ARG A 26 0.47 -4.20 0.63
N GLN A 27 0.20 -3.07 1.27
CA GLN A 27 0.61 -2.80 2.65
C GLN A 27 -0.13 -3.67 3.67
N MET A 28 -1.38 -4.04 3.39
CA MET A 28 -2.18 -4.86 4.31
C MET A 28 -1.63 -6.28 4.44
N TRP A 29 -1.27 -6.93 3.32
CA TRP A 29 -0.72 -8.29 3.36
C TRP A 29 0.02 -8.65 2.07
N SER A 30 1.07 -9.47 2.19
CA SER A 30 1.91 -9.88 1.05
C SER A 30 1.15 -10.69 -0.01
N LYS A 31 0.10 -11.42 0.39
CA LYS A 31 -0.73 -12.23 -0.52
C LYS A 31 -2.07 -11.59 -0.86
N ASN A 32 -2.26 -10.32 -0.48
CA ASN A 32 -3.55 -9.67 -0.65
C ASN A 32 -3.94 -9.57 -2.13
N GLU A 33 -3.01 -9.15 -2.99
CA GLU A 33 -3.25 -9.09 -4.45
C GLU A 33 -3.62 -10.47 -5.03
N GLU A 34 -2.96 -11.54 -4.58
CA GLU A 34 -3.25 -12.90 -5.01
C GLU A 34 -4.66 -13.35 -4.60
N ILE A 35 -5.04 -13.11 -3.34
CA ILE A 35 -6.38 -13.46 -2.85
C ILE A 35 -7.47 -12.62 -3.53
N MET A 36 -7.24 -11.32 -3.68
CA MET A 36 -8.19 -10.42 -4.35
C MET A 36 -8.46 -10.85 -5.79
N LYS A 37 -7.42 -11.26 -6.52
CA LYS A 37 -7.55 -11.81 -7.88
C LYS A 37 -8.37 -13.11 -7.88
N LYS A 38 -8.08 -14.04 -6.98
CA LYS A 38 -8.84 -15.30 -6.86
C LYS A 38 -10.31 -15.07 -6.54
N LEU A 39 -10.62 -14.11 -5.67
CA LEU A 39 -12.00 -13.74 -5.35
C LEU A 39 -12.70 -13.15 -6.57
N GLU A 40 -12.02 -12.28 -7.32
CA GLU A 40 -12.58 -11.70 -8.53
C GLU A 40 -12.90 -12.77 -9.60
N GLU A 41 -12.00 -13.73 -9.79
CA GLU A 41 -12.20 -14.86 -10.73
C GLU A 41 -13.36 -15.77 -10.32
N ASN A 42 -13.67 -15.83 -9.01
CA ASN A 42 -14.70 -16.71 -8.45
C ASN A 42 -16.04 -16.01 -8.18
N LYS A 43 -16.13 -14.68 -8.31
CA LYS A 43 -17.29 -13.87 -7.86
C LYS A 43 -18.64 -14.24 -8.49
N GLU A 44 -18.64 -14.98 -9.59
CA GLU A 44 -19.86 -15.42 -10.30
C GLU A 44 -20.24 -16.88 -9.98
N LYS A 45 -19.45 -17.59 -9.16
CA LYS A 45 -19.71 -18.99 -8.80
C LYS A 45 -20.89 -19.17 -7.86
N SER A 46 -21.07 -18.23 -6.93
CA SER A 46 -22.19 -18.19 -5.99
C SER A 46 -22.41 -16.78 -5.44
N GLU A 47 -23.58 -16.53 -4.85
CA GLU A 47 -23.86 -15.28 -4.13
C GLU A 47 -22.88 -15.06 -2.97
N GLN A 48 -22.45 -16.14 -2.31
CA GLN A 48 -21.47 -16.09 -1.25
C GLN A 48 -20.08 -15.67 -1.77
N ASP A 49 -19.63 -16.21 -2.91
CA ASP A 49 -18.36 -15.81 -3.52
C ASP A 49 -18.38 -14.33 -3.95
N ASN A 50 -19.52 -13.88 -4.47
CA ASN A 50 -19.72 -12.48 -4.82
C ASN A 50 -19.62 -11.57 -3.60
N LEU A 51 -20.28 -11.94 -2.50
CA LEU A 51 -20.25 -11.20 -1.24
C LEU A 51 -18.82 -11.14 -0.67
N LEU A 52 -18.10 -12.26 -0.66
CA LEU A 52 -16.70 -12.29 -0.23
C LEU A 52 -15.83 -11.35 -1.07
N TYR A 53 -15.99 -11.36 -2.39
CA TYR A 53 -15.30 -10.42 -3.27
C TYR A 53 -15.64 -8.96 -2.94
N GLN A 54 -16.92 -8.62 -2.77
CA GLN A 54 -17.34 -7.25 -2.45
C GLN A 54 -16.81 -6.78 -1.09
N LEU A 55 -16.90 -7.62 -0.05
CA LEU A 55 -16.39 -7.30 1.28
C LEU A 55 -14.88 -7.13 1.26
N SER A 56 -14.14 -8.05 0.63
CA SER A 56 -12.68 -7.92 0.54
C SER A 56 -12.24 -6.70 -0.28
N ARG A 57 -13.01 -6.30 -1.30
CA ARG A 57 -12.79 -5.03 -2.04
C ARG A 57 -13.04 -3.81 -1.16
N MET A 58 -14.12 -3.82 -0.38
CA MET A 58 -14.49 -2.72 0.51
C MET A 58 -13.47 -2.52 1.62
N TYR A 59 -13.07 -3.61 2.29
CA TYR A 59 -12.08 -3.59 3.37
C TYR A 59 -10.64 -3.57 2.87
N ARG A 60 -10.41 -3.75 1.55
CA ARG A 60 -9.10 -3.84 0.91
C ARG A 60 -8.22 -4.95 1.52
N CYS A 61 -8.82 -5.96 2.12
CA CYS A 61 -8.15 -7.10 2.75
C CYS A 61 -9.15 -8.25 2.98
N PRO A 62 -8.68 -9.49 3.25
CA PRO A 62 -9.53 -10.66 3.47
C PRO A 62 -9.99 -10.84 4.94
N TRP A 63 -10.00 -9.75 5.73
CA TRP A 63 -10.40 -9.76 7.14
C TRP A 63 -11.54 -8.79 7.38
N ASP A 64 -12.35 -9.08 8.40
CA ASP A 64 -13.44 -8.19 8.82
C ASP A 64 -12.97 -7.22 9.92
N PRO A 65 -12.80 -5.93 9.61
CA PRO A 65 -12.38 -4.94 10.61
C PRO A 65 -13.44 -4.66 11.68
N LEU A 66 -14.70 -5.05 11.46
CA LEU A 66 -15.78 -4.92 12.43
C LEU A 66 -15.77 -6.07 13.44
N GLU A 67 -15.24 -7.23 13.05
CA GLU A 67 -15.12 -8.44 13.88
C GLU A 67 -13.64 -8.71 14.20
N ASN A 68 -12.95 -7.74 14.82
CA ASN A 68 -11.56 -7.88 15.30
C ASN A 68 -10.52 -8.41 14.28
N ASN A 69 -10.73 -8.16 12.98
CA ASN A 69 -9.93 -8.72 11.88
C ASN A 69 -9.97 -10.25 11.79
N GLU A 70 -11.11 -10.86 12.12
CA GLU A 70 -11.35 -12.27 11.83
C GLU A 70 -11.31 -12.53 10.31
N PRO A 71 -10.75 -13.66 9.85
CA PRO A 71 -10.70 -13.98 8.42
C PRO A 71 -12.10 -14.14 7.83
N LEU A 72 -12.36 -13.45 6.72
CA LEU A 72 -13.59 -13.64 5.92
C LEU A 72 -13.58 -14.99 5.18
N ILE A 73 -12.39 -15.55 4.96
CA ILE A 73 -12.15 -16.72 4.11
C ILE A 73 -11.51 -17.82 4.96
N PRO A 74 -12.06 -19.04 5.03
CA PRO A 74 -11.63 -20.07 6.00
C PRO A 74 -10.14 -20.48 5.94
N TYR A 75 -9.49 -20.37 4.78
CA TYR A 75 -8.08 -20.74 4.61
C TYR A 75 -7.11 -19.55 4.69
N VAL A 76 -7.63 -18.33 4.91
CA VAL A 76 -6.80 -17.15 5.16
C VAL A 76 -6.41 -17.14 6.64
N PRO A 77 -5.12 -16.95 6.97
CA PRO A 77 -4.67 -16.89 8.35
C PRO A 77 -5.18 -15.62 9.04
N SER A 78 -5.04 -15.53 10.37
CA SER A 78 -5.25 -14.27 11.09
C SER A 78 -4.35 -13.16 10.53
N SER A 79 -4.83 -11.92 10.60
CA SER A 79 -4.11 -10.76 10.07
C SER A 79 -2.72 -10.61 10.73
N PRO A 80 -1.63 -10.43 9.95
CA PRO A 80 -0.31 -10.23 10.52
C PRO A 80 -0.23 -8.95 11.35
N HIS A 81 0.33 -9.02 12.57
CA HIS A 81 0.48 -7.85 13.45
C HIS A 81 1.29 -6.71 12.84
N GLY A 82 2.29 -7.03 12.02
CA GLY A 82 3.12 -6.06 11.30
C GLY A 82 2.58 -5.66 9.93
N ALA A 83 1.36 -6.11 9.58
CA ALA A 83 0.83 -6.10 8.21
C ALA A 83 1.93 -6.58 7.23
N ASN A 84 2.07 -5.94 6.08
CA ASN A 84 3.18 -6.17 5.16
C ASN A 84 4.34 -5.15 5.34
N PHE A 85 4.49 -4.50 6.50
CA PHE A 85 5.62 -3.58 6.74
C PHE A 85 6.91 -4.30 7.15
N TYR A 86 6.75 -5.47 7.78
CA TYR A 86 7.81 -6.33 8.27
C TYR A 86 7.68 -7.72 7.64
N PRO A 87 8.72 -8.58 7.67
CA PRO A 87 8.54 -9.99 7.37
C PRO A 87 7.46 -10.61 8.28
N GLU A 88 6.60 -11.46 7.72
CA GLU A 88 5.46 -12.03 8.46
C GLU A 88 5.88 -12.89 9.66
N ASP A 89 7.08 -13.47 9.61
CA ASP A 89 7.66 -14.30 10.68
C ASP A 89 8.45 -13.48 11.72
N MET A 90 8.54 -12.16 11.55
CA MET A 90 9.41 -11.32 12.35
C MET A 90 8.82 -11.03 13.73
N THR A 91 9.65 -11.23 14.76
CA THR A 91 9.29 -10.90 16.15
C THR A 91 9.73 -9.48 16.54
N LYS A 92 9.11 -8.93 17.59
CA LYS A 92 9.51 -7.62 18.14
C LYS A 92 10.95 -7.66 18.69
N GLU A 93 11.34 -8.80 19.24
CA GLU A 93 12.67 -9.06 19.80
C GLU A 93 13.72 -9.10 18.69
N GLU A 94 13.43 -9.81 17.59
CA GLU A 94 14.28 -9.82 16.40
C GLU A 94 14.46 -8.39 15.85
N PHE A 95 13.37 -7.60 15.78
CA PHE A 95 13.45 -6.21 15.35
C PHE A 95 14.38 -5.39 16.23
N LYS A 96 14.17 -5.40 17.55
CA LYS A 96 15.01 -4.66 18.50
C LYS A 96 16.47 -5.06 18.43
N GLN A 97 16.76 -6.35 18.29
CA GLN A 97 18.12 -6.86 18.13
C GLN A 97 18.74 -6.36 16.83
N SER A 98 18.00 -6.43 15.72
CA SER A 98 18.51 -6.00 14.41
C SER A 98 18.89 -4.52 14.39
N ILE A 99 18.03 -3.65 14.90
CA ILE A 99 18.28 -2.21 14.90
C ILE A 99 19.34 -1.76 15.92
N SER A 100 19.65 -2.60 16.92
CA SER A 100 20.65 -2.26 17.95
C SER A 100 22.08 -2.15 17.41
N THR A 101 22.34 -2.81 16.28
CA THR A 101 23.66 -2.83 15.60
C THR A 101 23.78 -1.80 14.49
N LEU A 102 22.70 -1.10 14.16
CA LEU A 102 22.66 -0.12 13.09
C LEU A 102 23.29 1.22 13.49
N SER A 103 23.72 1.97 12.47
CA SER A 103 24.08 3.38 12.64
C SER A 103 22.88 4.18 13.17
N LYS A 104 23.13 5.35 13.79
CA LYS A 104 22.05 6.23 14.26
C LYS A 104 21.10 6.62 13.12
N GLU A 105 21.63 6.82 11.91
CA GLU A 105 20.84 7.17 10.74
C GLU A 105 19.95 6.01 10.28
N ASP A 106 20.50 4.80 10.18
CA ASP A 106 19.73 3.64 9.72
C ASP A 106 18.73 3.18 10.77
N LYS A 107 19.00 3.40 12.05
CA LYS A 107 18.00 3.23 13.10
C LYS A 107 16.81 4.17 12.92
N LEU A 108 17.05 5.45 12.61
CA LEU A 108 15.97 6.40 12.31
C LEU A 108 15.17 6.00 11.05
N LYS A 109 15.84 5.42 10.05
CA LYS A 109 15.15 4.86 8.86
C LYS A 109 14.29 3.66 9.24
N ALA A 110 14.83 2.72 10.03
CA ALA A 110 14.15 1.51 10.47
C ALA A 110 12.93 1.78 11.36
N GLU A 111 13.01 2.81 12.22
CA GLU A 111 11.90 3.26 13.08
C GLU A 111 10.96 4.25 12.37
N GLY A 112 11.29 4.65 11.14
CA GLY A 112 10.56 5.64 10.37
C GLY A 112 9.41 5.08 9.54
N VAL A 113 8.58 5.98 8.99
CA VAL A 113 7.37 5.65 8.22
C VAL A 113 7.59 5.51 6.71
N ARG A 114 8.85 5.47 6.26
CA ARG A 114 9.22 5.52 4.83
C ARG A 114 10.00 4.32 4.33
N TYR A 115 10.22 3.33 5.19
CA TYR A 115 10.97 2.13 4.88
C TYR A 115 10.16 0.90 5.26
N LEU A 116 10.24 -0.12 4.42
CA LEU A 116 9.80 -1.47 4.71
C LEU A 116 11.00 -2.26 5.22
N ILE A 117 10.74 -3.21 6.09
CA ILE A 117 11.74 -4.17 6.53
C ILE A 117 11.48 -5.47 5.81
N ARG A 118 12.51 -5.99 5.14
CA ARG A 118 12.45 -7.24 4.39
C ARG A 118 13.62 -8.14 4.74
N ARG A 119 13.38 -9.44 4.61
CA ARG A 119 14.43 -10.45 4.75
C ARG A 119 15.07 -10.69 3.39
N ASN A 120 16.38 -10.54 3.30
CA ASN A 120 17.12 -10.88 2.10
C ASN A 120 16.99 -12.38 1.83
N THR A 121 16.67 -12.76 0.59
CA THR A 121 16.44 -14.16 0.22
C THR A 121 17.71 -15.01 0.36
N ASN A 122 18.88 -14.43 0.07
CA ASN A 122 20.17 -15.11 0.06
C ASN A 122 20.83 -15.11 1.44
N THR A 123 20.97 -13.94 2.07
CA THR A 123 21.73 -13.80 3.33
C THR A 123 20.88 -14.00 4.57
N LYS A 124 19.55 -14.02 4.43
CA LYS A 124 18.56 -14.04 5.53
C LYS A 124 18.63 -12.82 6.47
N GLN A 125 19.48 -11.85 6.16
CA GLN A 125 19.60 -10.60 6.92
C GLN A 125 18.44 -9.66 6.61
N LEU A 126 18.14 -8.79 7.57
CA LEU A 126 17.10 -7.76 7.41
C LEU A 126 17.65 -6.57 6.64
N GLN A 127 16.83 -6.01 5.77
CA GLN A 127 17.16 -4.88 4.91
C GLN A 127 16.04 -3.84 4.97
N LEU A 128 16.44 -2.57 4.88
CA LEU A 128 15.54 -1.42 4.81
C LEU A 128 15.31 -1.09 3.34
N ILE A 129 14.07 -1.23 2.88
CA ILE A 129 13.68 -0.90 1.50
C ILE A 129 12.86 0.39 1.52
N PRO A 130 13.30 1.48 0.86
CA PRO A 130 12.53 2.71 0.82
C PRO A 130 11.22 2.51 0.07
N TYR A 131 10.16 3.21 0.48
CA TYR A 131 8.84 3.11 -0.17
C TYR A 131 8.88 3.47 -1.65
N SER A 132 9.74 4.41 -2.04
CA SER A 132 9.94 4.80 -3.44
C SER A 132 10.43 3.65 -4.31
N GLU A 133 11.19 2.71 -3.76
CA GLU A 133 11.63 1.50 -4.45
C GLU A 133 10.56 0.41 -4.35
N ALA A 134 10.04 0.15 -3.15
CA ALA A 134 9.09 -0.94 -2.91
C ALA A 134 7.76 -0.80 -3.67
N TYR A 135 7.33 0.44 -3.94
CA TYR A 135 6.10 0.74 -4.65
C TYR A 135 6.36 1.54 -5.94
N GLN A 136 7.56 1.45 -6.50
CA GLN A 136 7.98 2.26 -7.65
C GLN A 136 7.02 2.14 -8.84
N ASP A 137 6.51 0.93 -9.09
CA ASP A 137 5.60 0.61 -10.18
C ASP A 137 4.26 1.35 -10.09
N LEU A 138 3.81 1.69 -8.87
CA LEU A 138 2.60 2.46 -8.61
C LEU A 138 2.90 3.95 -8.39
N LEU A 139 3.99 4.28 -7.69
CA LEU A 139 4.37 5.66 -7.39
C LEU A 139 4.79 6.43 -8.64
N SER A 140 5.47 5.79 -9.60
CA SER A 140 5.89 6.43 -10.84
C SER A 140 4.71 6.94 -11.69
N PRO A 141 3.67 6.13 -12.00
CA PRO A 141 2.49 6.64 -12.70
C PRO A 141 1.70 7.66 -11.87
N ILE A 142 1.66 7.53 -10.54
CA ILE A 142 1.04 8.54 -9.67
C ILE A 142 1.76 9.89 -9.78
N ALA A 143 3.09 9.90 -9.68
CA ALA A 143 3.91 11.10 -9.81
C ALA A 143 3.65 11.83 -11.14
N ASN A 144 3.68 11.09 -12.26
CA ASN A 144 3.37 11.64 -13.58
C ASN A 144 1.94 12.21 -13.69
N LEU A 145 0.95 11.61 -13.02
CA LEU A 145 -0.41 12.15 -12.97
C LEU A 145 -0.48 13.44 -12.14
N LEU A 146 0.27 13.52 -11.03
CA LEU A 146 0.37 14.72 -10.20
C LEU A 146 1.04 15.88 -10.95
N GLU A 147 2.14 15.61 -11.67
CA GLU A 147 2.83 16.59 -12.52
C GLU A 147 1.92 17.14 -13.61
N LYS A 148 1.24 16.26 -14.36
CA LYS A 148 0.28 16.67 -15.40
C LYS A 148 -0.89 17.47 -14.82
N ALA A 149 -1.42 17.07 -13.66
CA ALA A 149 -2.47 17.83 -13.00
C ALA A 149 -1.97 19.21 -12.54
N ALA A 150 -0.71 19.34 -12.16
CA ALA A 150 -0.11 20.62 -11.78
C ALA A 150 -0.03 21.59 -12.97
N GLU A 151 0.16 21.10 -14.19
CA GLU A 151 0.23 21.90 -15.41
C GLU A 151 -1.13 22.48 -15.83
N THR A 152 -2.24 21.83 -15.49
CA THR A 152 -3.59 22.30 -15.84
C THR A 152 -4.17 23.28 -14.82
N ILE A 153 -3.50 23.46 -13.68
CA ILE A 153 -3.95 24.32 -12.57
C ILE A 153 -3.24 25.68 -12.65
N GLY A 154 -4.03 26.76 -12.61
CA GLY A 154 -3.51 28.13 -12.57
C GLY A 154 -3.14 28.65 -11.18
N ASP A 155 -3.48 27.92 -10.11
CA ASP A 155 -3.06 28.27 -8.74
C ASP A 155 -1.62 27.82 -8.49
N GLU A 156 -0.71 28.79 -8.33
CA GLU A 156 0.73 28.54 -8.16
C GLU A 156 1.06 27.74 -6.89
N SER A 157 0.28 27.90 -5.82
CA SER A 157 0.52 27.20 -4.55
C SER A 157 0.21 25.71 -4.67
N LEU A 158 -0.92 25.38 -5.30
CA LEU A 158 -1.36 24.02 -5.55
C LEU A 158 -0.48 23.33 -6.59
N LYS A 159 -0.11 24.05 -7.66
CA LYS A 159 0.86 23.56 -8.65
C LYS A 159 2.18 23.17 -7.98
N LYS A 160 2.75 24.05 -7.15
CA LYS A 160 3.99 23.76 -6.41
C LYS A 160 3.82 22.56 -5.48
N PHE A 161 2.69 22.44 -4.79
CA PHE A 161 2.41 21.30 -3.92
C PHE A 161 2.41 19.97 -4.70
N LEU A 162 1.71 19.92 -5.83
CA LEU A 162 1.62 18.71 -6.66
C LEU A 162 2.99 18.31 -7.22
N MET A 163 3.77 19.27 -7.71
CA MET A 163 5.14 19.04 -8.20
C MET A 163 6.10 18.54 -7.12
N LEU A 164 5.94 18.99 -5.87
CA LEU A 164 6.76 18.51 -4.74
C LEU A 164 6.30 17.15 -4.20
N ARG A 165 5.06 16.75 -4.51
CA ARG A 165 4.47 15.48 -4.07
C ARG A 165 4.72 14.35 -5.07
N ALA A 166 4.78 14.68 -6.36
CA ALA A 166 5.26 13.79 -7.40
C ALA A 166 6.68 13.30 -7.07
#